data_AF-A0A840WKZ1-F1
#
_entry.id   AF-A0A840WKZ1-F1
#
_cell.length_a   1.000
_cell.length_b   1.000
_cell.length_c   1.000
_cell.angle_alpha   90.00
_cell.angle_beta   90.00
_cell.angle_gamma   90.00
#
_symmetry.space_group_name_H-M   'P 1'
#
loop_
_entity.id
_entity.type
_entity.pdbx_description
1 polymer ?
#
loop_
_entity_poly.entity_id
_entity_poly.type
_entity_poly.pdbx_seq_one_letter_code
_entity_poly.pdbx_strand_id
1 'polypeptide(L)'
;MLLDDEDRSGLADERRAVPDRDAYLLAQVRESFGRVVYSHKTHEKQADICFNKHRWQQGVLIALTAISSGTFLAAVVGLLGNPVLTTLATSSIALLVTWMSLGAKTFKFEEESNAHRDIASRLWDVRESYISLIADLMSNAVCDAEARERRNELQQATRDAYANAPRTSTKAFARAQDGLKNNEEMTFTTREIDLLLPDTLRLDEGEGRS
;
A
#
# COMPACT_ATOMS: atom_id res chain seq x y z
N MET A 1 32.61 44.91 -52.39
CA MET A 1 33.44 44.83 -51.17
C MET A 1 32.83 45.83 -50.20
N LEU A 2 32.01 45.49 -49.21
CA LEU A 2 31.81 44.28 -48.39
C LEU A 2 30.28 44.10 -48.20
N LEU A 3 29.71 42.93 -48.51
CA LEU A 3 29.41 41.78 -47.63
C LEU A 3 28.35 42.07 -46.55
N ASP A 4 27.12 41.66 -46.87
CA ASP A 4 26.13 40.94 -46.06
C ASP A 4 25.93 41.35 -44.59
N ASP A 5 24.91 42.18 -44.36
CA ASP A 5 24.28 42.40 -43.05
C ASP A 5 22.99 41.57 -42.87
N GLU A 6 22.56 40.78 -43.87
CA GLU A 6 21.36 39.93 -43.77
C GLU A 6 21.61 38.56 -43.10
N ASP A 7 22.87 38.15 -42.89
CA ASP A 7 23.21 36.83 -42.35
C ASP A 7 23.36 36.80 -40.81
N ARG A 8 23.16 37.95 -40.13
CA ARG A 8 23.24 38.04 -38.65
C ARG A 8 21.92 37.89 -37.92
N SER A 9 20.80 37.76 -38.63
CA SER A 9 19.49 37.52 -38.01
C SER A 9 19.10 36.04 -37.92
N GLY A 10 19.78 35.16 -38.66
CA GLY A 10 19.47 33.73 -38.75
C GLY A 10 20.08 32.83 -37.66
N LEU A 11 20.90 33.37 -36.75
CA LEU A 11 21.67 32.57 -35.77
C LEU A 11 21.25 32.78 -34.30
N ALA A 12 20.18 33.54 -34.05
CA ALA A 12 19.66 33.77 -32.70
C ALA A 12 18.37 32.99 -32.38
N ASP A 13 17.80 32.27 -33.36
CA ASP A 13 16.53 31.55 -33.24
C ASP A 13 16.70 30.02 -33.19
N GLU A 14 17.79 29.57 -32.55
CA GLU A 14 18.01 28.14 -32.26
C GLU A 14 18.17 27.88 -30.76
N ARG A 15 17.55 28.72 -29.92
CA ARG A 15 17.05 28.23 -28.64
C ARG A 15 15.96 27.24 -28.97
N ARG A 16 16.35 25.97 -29.14
CA ARG A 16 15.47 24.81 -29.23
C ARG A 16 14.29 25.07 -28.31
N ALA A 17 13.12 25.33 -28.90
CA ALA A 17 11.87 25.20 -28.20
C ALA A 17 11.85 23.75 -27.73
N VAL A 18 12.29 23.52 -26.49
CA VAL A 18 12.00 22.29 -25.78
C VAL A 18 10.49 22.19 -25.89
N PRO A 19 9.93 21.16 -26.54
CA PRO A 19 8.49 21.04 -26.65
C PRO A 19 7.93 21.20 -25.24
N ASP A 20 7.04 22.17 -25.09
CA ASP A 20 6.45 22.52 -23.81
C ASP A 20 5.90 21.21 -23.24
N ARG A 21 6.55 20.68 -22.19
CA ARG A 21 6.14 19.42 -21.57
C ARG A 21 4.66 19.56 -21.29
N ASP A 22 3.86 18.53 -21.58
CA ASP A 22 2.48 18.55 -21.09
C ASP A 22 2.52 18.46 -19.55
N ALA A 23 2.56 19.64 -18.93
CA ALA A 23 2.64 19.80 -17.48
C ALA A 23 1.41 19.18 -16.80
N TYR A 24 0.26 19.14 -17.49
CA TYR A 24 -0.95 18.48 -16.99
C TYR A 24 -0.80 16.96 -17.00
N LEU A 25 -0.18 16.39 -18.05
CA LEU A 25 0.12 14.96 -18.10
C LEU A 25 1.09 14.55 -17.00
N LEU A 26 2.20 15.29 -16.85
CA LEU A 26 3.18 15.01 -15.81
C LEU A 26 2.57 15.14 -14.40
N ALA A 27 1.79 16.19 -14.15
CA ALA A 27 1.08 16.38 -12.88
C ALA A 27 0.14 15.21 -12.57
N GLN A 28 -0.65 14.76 -13.56
CA GLN A 28 -1.56 13.64 -13.40
C GLN A 28 -0.83 12.31 -13.11
N VAL A 29 0.29 12.07 -13.79
CA VAL A 29 1.12 10.87 -13.57
C VAL A 29 1.71 10.89 -12.15
N ARG A 30 2.23 12.05 -11.70
CA ARG A 30 2.76 12.25 -10.35
C ARG A 30 1.71 12.06 -9.27
N GLU A 31 0.50 12.58 -9.46
CA GLU A 31 -0.61 12.36 -8.52
C GLU A 31 -1.04 10.89 -8.47
N SER A 32 -1.13 10.23 -9.63
CA SER A 32 -1.44 8.80 -9.72
C SER A 32 -0.38 7.95 -9.01
N PHE A 33 0.91 8.30 -9.16
CA PHE A 33 2.02 7.70 -8.42
C PHE A 33 1.82 7.86 -6.90
N GLY A 34 1.56 9.07 -6.41
CA GLY A 34 1.35 9.32 -4.98
C GLY A 34 0.24 8.45 -4.38
N ARG A 35 -0.89 8.32 -5.11
CA ARG A 35 -2.01 7.44 -4.72
C ARG A 35 -1.58 5.98 -4.63
N VAL A 36 -0.80 5.48 -5.59
CA VAL A 36 -0.30 4.09 -5.57
C VAL A 36 0.67 3.85 -4.41
N VAL A 37 1.59 4.79 -4.13
CA VAL A 37 2.50 4.70 -2.99
C VAL A 37 1.73 4.61 -1.67
N TYR A 38 0.73 5.47 -1.49
CA TYR A 38 -0.10 5.47 -0.29
C TYR A 38 -0.86 4.16 -0.11
N SER A 39 -1.50 3.67 -1.16
CA SER A 39 -2.23 2.40 -1.11
C SER A 39 -1.31 1.21 -0.89
N HIS A 40 -0.13 1.19 -1.52
CA HIS A 40 0.89 0.17 -1.27
C HIS A 40 1.24 0.13 0.23
N LYS A 41 1.58 1.27 0.83
CA LYS A 41 1.87 1.36 2.28
C LYS A 41 0.69 0.97 3.15
N THR A 42 -0.52 1.33 2.74
CA THR A 42 -1.75 0.95 3.46
C THR A 42 -1.89 -0.58 3.51
N HIS A 43 -1.71 -1.26 2.38
CA HIS A 43 -1.80 -2.71 2.31
C HIS A 43 -0.66 -3.42 3.07
N GLU A 44 0.58 -2.91 3.04
CA GLU A 44 1.66 -3.43 3.90
C GLU A 44 1.28 -3.35 5.38
N LYS A 45 0.76 -2.20 5.83
CA LYS A 45 0.36 -2.02 7.24
C LYS A 45 -0.80 -2.91 7.65
N GLN A 46 -1.79 -3.09 6.76
CA GLN A 46 -2.90 -4.02 7.05
C GLN A 46 -2.42 -5.47 7.12
N ALA A 47 -1.51 -5.87 6.23
CA ALA A 47 -0.88 -7.19 6.30
C ALA A 47 -0.18 -7.42 7.65
N ASP A 48 0.62 -6.46 8.11
CA ASP A 48 1.32 -6.55 9.40
C ASP A 48 0.35 -6.66 10.59
N ILE A 49 -0.74 -5.87 10.57
CA ILE A 49 -1.78 -5.93 11.62
C ILE A 49 -2.43 -7.31 11.66
N CYS A 50 -2.84 -7.84 10.51
CA CYS A 50 -3.46 -9.16 10.42
C CYS A 50 -2.47 -10.27 10.82
N PHE A 51 -1.21 -10.19 10.38
CA PHE A 51 -0.17 -11.11 10.77
C PHE A 51 0.08 -11.12 12.29
N ASN A 52 0.14 -9.94 12.92
CA ASN A 52 0.34 -9.82 14.35
C ASN A 52 -0.85 -10.39 15.14
N LYS A 53 -2.09 -10.15 14.70
CA LYS A 53 -3.28 -10.78 15.28
C LYS A 53 -3.24 -12.29 15.17
N HIS A 54 -2.88 -12.81 13.99
CA HIS A 54 -2.72 -14.25 13.78
C HIS A 54 -1.65 -14.84 14.74
N ARG A 55 -0.48 -14.20 14.84
CA ARG A 55 0.62 -14.66 15.70
C ARG A 55 0.24 -14.66 17.18
N TRP A 56 -0.47 -13.62 17.62
CA TRP A 56 -0.99 -13.54 18.99
C TRP A 56 -1.99 -14.66 19.26
N GLN A 57 -2.95 -14.88 18.36
CA GLN A 57 -3.94 -15.93 18.48
C GLN A 57 -3.31 -17.33 18.56
N GLN A 58 -2.34 -17.62 17.69
CA GLN A 58 -1.58 -18.87 17.73
C GLN A 58 -0.80 -19.03 19.04
N GLY A 59 -0.17 -17.95 19.52
CA GLY A 59 0.56 -17.96 20.79
C GLY A 59 -0.33 -18.30 21.99
N VAL A 60 -1.52 -17.68 22.06
CA VAL A 60 -2.51 -17.96 23.12
C VAL A 60 -3.03 -19.39 23.02
N LEU A 61 -3.31 -19.88 21.81
CA LEU A 61 -3.80 -21.25 21.60
C LEU A 61 -2.76 -22.30 22.05
N ILE A 62 -1.48 -22.10 21.68
CA ILE A 62 -0.38 -22.97 22.09
C ILE A 62 -0.25 -22.98 23.62
N ALA A 63 -0.27 -21.81 24.26
CA ALA A 63 -0.15 -21.70 25.71
C ALA A 63 -1.31 -22.42 26.42
N LEU A 64 -2.56 -22.19 26.00
CA LEU A 64 -3.71 -22.82 26.62
C LEU A 64 -3.79 -24.32 26.34
N THR A 65 -3.36 -24.77 25.17
CA THR A 65 -3.26 -26.20 24.86
C THR A 65 -2.22 -26.86 25.75
N ALA A 66 -1.03 -26.27 25.92
CA ALA A 66 0.00 -26.79 26.81
C ALA A 66 -0.45 -26.86 28.27
N ILE A 67 -1.12 -25.81 28.77
CA ILE A 67 -1.70 -25.77 30.12
C ILE A 67 -2.79 -26.84 30.26
N SER A 68 -3.67 -26.97 29.27
CA SER A 68 -4.74 -27.98 29.26
C SER A 68 -4.17 -29.39 29.33
N SER A 69 -3.22 -29.73 28.44
CA SER A 69 -2.57 -31.03 28.41
C SER A 69 -1.77 -31.32 29.69
N GLY A 70 -1.06 -30.33 30.23
CA GLY A 70 -0.32 -30.47 31.47
C GLY A 70 -1.22 -30.70 32.68
N THR A 71 -2.32 -29.93 32.80
CA THR A 71 -3.30 -30.08 33.88
C THR A 71 -4.00 -31.43 33.79
N PHE A 72 -4.39 -31.85 32.58
CA PHE A 72 -4.99 -33.16 32.33
C PHE A 72 -4.06 -34.29 32.75
N LEU A 73 -2.79 -34.28 32.33
CA LEU A 73 -1.83 -35.32 32.67
C LEU A 73 -1.57 -35.38 34.19
N ALA A 74 -1.38 -34.24 34.83
CA ALA A 74 -1.19 -34.15 36.29
C ALA A 74 -2.43 -34.66 37.06
N ALA A 75 -3.64 -34.42 36.56
CA ALA A 75 -4.87 -34.96 37.12
C ALA A 75 -4.93 -36.49 36.99
N VAL A 76 -4.57 -37.05 35.82
CA VAL A 76 -4.61 -38.50 35.55
C VAL A 76 -3.64 -39.26 36.43
N VAL A 77 -2.43 -38.74 36.66
CA VAL A 77 -1.42 -39.40 37.51
C VAL A 77 -1.61 -39.13 39.01
N GLY A 78 -2.69 -38.44 39.39
CA GLY A 78 -3.03 -38.17 40.80
C GLY A 78 -2.10 -37.16 41.48
N LEU A 79 -1.39 -36.31 40.72
CA LEU A 79 -0.48 -35.29 41.27
C LEU A 79 -1.22 -34.08 41.83
N LEU A 80 -2.52 -33.96 41.56
CA LEU A 80 -3.34 -32.81 41.94
C LEU A 80 -4.31 -33.18 43.06
N GLY A 81 -4.38 -32.34 44.09
CA GLY A 81 -5.03 -32.69 45.36
C GLY A 81 -6.55 -32.91 45.30
N ASN A 82 -7.31 -31.97 44.73
CA ASN A 82 -8.78 -32.03 44.75
C ASN A 82 -9.37 -32.36 43.36
N PRO A 83 -9.97 -33.55 43.16
CA PRO A 83 -10.43 -34.02 41.85
C PRO A 83 -11.57 -33.20 41.24
N VAL A 84 -12.40 -32.56 42.08
CA VAL A 84 -13.51 -31.72 41.59
C VAL A 84 -12.97 -30.41 41.03
N LEU A 85 -12.04 -29.77 41.75
CA LEU A 85 -11.41 -28.53 41.31
C LEU A 85 -10.55 -28.74 40.05
N THR A 86 -9.85 -29.86 39.95
CA THR A 86 -9.02 -30.18 38.77
C THR A 86 -9.88 -30.47 37.54
N THR A 87 -10.99 -31.19 37.70
CA THR A 87 -11.92 -31.47 36.61
C THR A 87 -12.58 -30.18 36.12
N LEU A 88 -13.00 -29.30 37.04
CA LEU A 88 -13.57 -28.00 36.70
C LEU A 88 -12.56 -27.14 35.94
N ALA A 89 -11.34 -27.00 36.47
CA ALA A 89 -10.28 -26.21 35.83
C ALA A 89 -9.93 -26.74 34.44
N THR A 90 -9.71 -28.04 34.29
CA THR A 90 -9.39 -28.68 33.00
C THR A 90 -10.51 -28.49 31.98
N SER A 91 -11.77 -28.63 32.41
CA SER A 91 -12.94 -28.46 31.53
C SER A 91 -13.13 -27.02 31.09
N SER A 92 -12.92 -26.04 31.99
CA SER A 92 -12.95 -24.61 31.66
C SER A 92 -11.85 -24.24 30.66
N ILE A 93 -10.63 -24.75 30.84
CA ILE A 93 -9.52 -24.50 29.90
C ILE A 93 -9.84 -25.14 28.53
N ALA A 94 -10.35 -26.38 28.51
CA ALA A 94 -10.75 -27.04 27.27
C ALA A 94 -11.85 -26.28 26.51
N LEU A 95 -12.83 -25.70 27.22
CA LEU A 95 -13.85 -24.81 26.63
C LEU A 95 -13.22 -23.56 26.02
N LEU A 96 -12.28 -22.91 26.70
CA LEU A 96 -11.57 -21.73 26.18
C LEU A 96 -10.74 -22.06 24.93
N VAL A 97 -10.03 -23.19 24.93
CA VAL A 97 -9.29 -23.70 23.77
C VAL A 97 -10.23 -23.94 22.59
N THR A 98 -11.38 -24.56 22.84
CA THR A 98 -12.40 -24.84 21.82
C THR A 98 -12.96 -23.55 21.25
N TRP A 99 -13.31 -22.59 22.11
CA TRP A 99 -13.82 -21.28 21.71
C TRP A 99 -12.83 -20.53 20.82
N MET A 100 -11.56 -20.45 21.20
CA MET A 100 -10.55 -19.78 20.38
C MET A 100 -10.21 -20.52 19.09
N SER A 101 -10.23 -21.85 19.11
CA SER A 101 -10.05 -22.66 17.90
C SER A 101 -11.18 -22.41 16.90
N LEU A 102 -12.41 -22.26 17.39
CA LEU A 102 -13.54 -21.86 16.55
C LEU A 102 -13.37 -20.44 16.03
N GLY A 103 -12.97 -19.52 16.91
CA GLY A 103 -12.62 -18.15 16.52
C GLY A 103 -11.53 -18.08 15.44
N ALA A 104 -10.51 -18.94 15.47
CA ALA A 104 -9.45 -19.01 14.45
C ALA A 104 -9.97 -19.47 13.09
N LYS A 105 -10.95 -20.38 13.09
CA LYS A 105 -11.61 -20.85 11.86
C LYS A 105 -12.53 -19.78 11.27
N THR A 106 -13.17 -18.99 12.13
CA THR A 106 -14.08 -17.91 11.71
C THR A 106 -13.32 -16.67 11.26
N PHE A 107 -12.32 -16.23 12.02
CA PHE A 107 -11.50 -15.06 11.74
C PHE A 107 -10.19 -15.48 11.08
N LYS A 108 -10.17 -15.36 9.75
CA LYS A 108 -9.07 -15.86 8.93
C LYS A 108 -7.97 -14.81 8.74
N PHE A 109 -7.36 -14.38 9.85
CA PHE A 109 -6.36 -13.31 9.83
C PHE A 109 -5.11 -13.63 8.99
N GLU A 110 -4.74 -14.90 8.86
CA GLU A 110 -3.67 -15.32 7.95
C GLU A 110 -4.05 -15.11 6.49
N GLU A 111 -5.25 -15.54 6.07
CA GLU A 111 -5.75 -15.33 4.71
C GLU A 111 -5.85 -13.82 4.39
N GLU A 112 -6.38 -13.02 5.32
CA GLU A 112 -6.45 -11.55 5.17
C GLU A 112 -5.05 -10.92 5.06
N SER A 113 -4.10 -11.36 5.90
CA SER A 113 -2.71 -10.90 5.85
C SER A 113 -2.09 -11.20 4.48
N ASN A 114 -2.26 -12.41 3.98
CA ASN A 114 -1.67 -12.84 2.70
C ASN A 114 -2.32 -12.11 1.53
N ALA A 115 -3.63 -11.90 1.54
CA ALA A 115 -4.33 -11.11 0.54
C ALA A 115 -3.80 -9.67 0.48
N HIS A 116 -3.58 -9.02 1.63
CA HIS A 116 -2.99 -7.69 1.67
C HIS A 116 -1.53 -7.65 1.20
N ARG A 117 -0.72 -8.68 1.49
CA ARG A 117 0.65 -8.78 0.96
C ARG A 117 0.68 -8.93 -0.56
N ASP A 118 -0.22 -9.75 -1.13
CA ASP A 118 -0.31 -9.92 -2.58
C ASP A 118 -0.66 -8.60 -3.29
N ILE A 119 -1.63 -7.86 -2.76
CA ILE A 119 -1.99 -6.54 -3.30
C ILE A 119 -0.83 -5.56 -3.16
N ALA A 120 -0.18 -5.51 -2.00
CA ALA A 120 0.98 -4.66 -1.76
C ALA A 120 2.10 -4.93 -2.79
N SER A 121 2.40 -6.21 -3.05
CA SER A 121 3.39 -6.61 -4.05
C SER A 121 3.04 -6.08 -5.45
N ARG A 122 1.80 -6.26 -5.90
CA ARG A 122 1.36 -5.77 -7.23
C ARG A 122 1.41 -4.25 -7.32
N LEU A 123 1.00 -3.54 -6.26
CA LEU A 123 1.06 -2.08 -6.21
C LEU A 123 2.51 -1.57 -6.18
N TRP A 124 3.45 -2.34 -5.64
CA TRP A 124 4.87 -2.02 -5.72
C TRP A 124 5.37 -2.04 -7.17
N ASP A 125 5.01 -3.05 -7.97
CA ASP A 125 5.39 -3.10 -9.39
C ASP A 125 4.85 -1.89 -10.19
N VAL A 126 3.59 -1.52 -9.92
CA VAL A 126 2.96 -0.34 -10.53
C VAL A 126 3.66 0.94 -10.07
N ARG A 127 3.99 1.07 -8.78
CA ARG A 127 4.73 2.20 -8.22
C ARG A 127 6.06 2.41 -8.94
N GLU A 128 6.86 1.35 -9.08
CA GLU A 128 8.16 1.45 -9.75
C GLU A 128 7.99 1.85 -11.23
N SER A 129 6.97 1.29 -11.90
CA SER A 129 6.67 1.65 -13.29
C SER A 129 6.24 3.12 -13.45
N TYR A 130 5.55 3.69 -12.47
CA TYR A 130 5.24 5.11 -12.45
C TYR A 130 6.48 5.99 -12.29
N ILE A 131 7.46 5.58 -11.47
CA ILE A 131 8.73 6.30 -11.32
C ILE A 131 9.45 6.37 -12.67
N SER A 132 9.50 5.25 -13.40
CA SER A 132 10.08 5.21 -14.75
C SER A 132 9.34 6.15 -15.71
N LEU A 133 8.00 6.11 -15.73
CA LEU A 133 7.21 6.99 -16.59
C LEU A 133 7.42 8.48 -16.26
N ILE A 134 7.56 8.83 -14.98
CA ILE A 134 7.90 10.20 -14.56
C ILE A 134 9.29 10.60 -15.11
N ALA A 135 10.28 9.71 -15.00
CA ALA A 135 11.61 9.96 -15.52
C ALA A 135 11.63 10.12 -17.06
N ASP A 136 10.86 9.29 -17.78
CA ASP A 136 10.75 9.35 -19.24
C ASP A 136 10.08 10.66 -19.69
N LEU A 137 9.00 11.08 -19.01
CA LEU A 137 8.33 12.36 -19.25
C LEU A 137 9.24 13.56 -18.93
N MET A 138 9.97 13.51 -17.82
CA MET A 138 10.90 14.59 -17.47
C MET A 138 12.10 14.66 -18.41
N SER A 139 12.54 13.53 -18.98
CA SER A 139 13.64 13.51 -19.95
C SER A 139 13.21 13.74 -21.40
N ASN A 140 11.92 13.90 -21.68
CA ASN A 140 11.34 13.91 -23.04
C ASN A 140 11.72 12.66 -23.85
N ALA A 141 11.97 11.53 -23.19
CA ALA A 141 12.32 10.27 -23.84
C ALA A 141 11.10 9.59 -24.49
N VAL A 142 9.89 10.00 -24.09
CA VAL A 142 8.60 9.47 -24.55
C VAL A 142 7.72 10.60 -25.08
N CYS A 143 6.94 10.33 -26.12
CA CYS A 143 5.95 11.29 -26.61
C CYS A 143 4.66 11.26 -25.78
N ASP A 144 3.90 12.36 -25.78
CA ASP A 144 2.67 12.47 -24.97
C ASP A 144 1.64 11.37 -25.28
N ALA A 145 1.53 10.93 -26.53
CA ALA A 145 0.59 9.89 -26.93
C ALA A 145 0.91 8.54 -26.25
N GLU A 146 2.18 8.14 -26.31
CA GLU A 146 2.68 6.91 -25.69
C GLU A 146 2.65 7.01 -24.15
N ALA A 147 3.02 8.15 -23.59
CA ALA A 147 2.92 8.36 -22.14
C ALA A 147 1.47 8.29 -21.61
N ARG A 148 0.49 8.78 -22.39
CA ARG A 148 -0.93 8.64 -22.06
C ARG A 148 -1.39 7.19 -22.07
N GLU A 149 -0.94 6.40 -23.04
CA GLU A 149 -1.22 4.97 -23.11
C GLU A 149 -0.62 4.25 -21.90
N ARG A 150 0.66 4.47 -21.62
CA ARG A 150 1.36 3.88 -20.48
C ARG A 150 0.71 4.23 -19.15
N ARG A 151 0.32 5.50 -18.95
CA ARG A 151 -0.46 5.92 -17.79
C ARG A 151 -1.76 5.13 -17.66
N ASN A 152 -2.50 4.94 -18.75
CA ASN A 152 -3.78 4.22 -18.72
C ASN A 152 -3.56 2.74 -18.36
N GLU A 153 -2.51 2.10 -18.89
CA GLU A 153 -2.12 0.73 -18.51
C GLU A 153 -1.80 0.62 -17.02
N LEU A 154 -1.03 1.56 -16.47
CA LEU A 154 -0.68 1.56 -15.05
C LEU A 154 -1.91 1.79 -14.16
N GLN A 155 -2.85 2.65 -14.58
CA GLN A 155 -4.12 2.83 -13.89
C GLN A 155 -4.97 1.56 -13.95
N GLN A 156 -4.98 0.84 -15.07
CA GLN A 156 -5.69 -0.43 -15.19
C GLN A 156 -5.05 -1.51 -14.30
N ALA A 157 -3.73 -1.66 -14.33
CA ALA A 157 -3.00 -2.58 -13.46
C ALA A 157 -3.26 -2.29 -11.97
N THR A 158 -3.33 -1.01 -11.60
CA THR A 158 -3.72 -0.58 -10.24
C THR A 158 -5.14 -1.03 -9.90
N ARG A 159 -6.11 -0.89 -10.82
CA ARG A 159 -7.50 -1.36 -10.62
C ARG A 159 -7.56 -2.88 -10.49
N ASP A 160 -6.81 -3.60 -11.31
CA ASP A 160 -6.77 -5.06 -11.30
C ASP A 160 -6.14 -5.61 -10.01
N ALA A 161 -5.14 -4.90 -9.45
CA ALA A 161 -4.61 -5.20 -8.12
C ALA A 161 -5.71 -5.11 -7.04
N TYR A 162 -6.60 -4.12 -7.13
CA TYR A 162 -7.73 -3.98 -6.19
C TYR A 162 -8.90 -4.92 -6.48
N ALA A 163 -9.04 -5.46 -7.69
CA ALA A 163 -10.15 -6.37 -8.02
C ALA A 163 -10.15 -7.62 -7.11
N ASN A 164 -8.98 -8.00 -6.60
CA ASN A 164 -8.80 -9.11 -5.66
C ASN A 164 -8.75 -8.67 -4.19
N ALA A 165 -9.09 -7.41 -3.88
CA ALA A 165 -9.05 -6.91 -2.51
C ALA A 165 -10.12 -7.57 -1.62
N PRO A 166 -9.79 -7.89 -0.35
CA PRO A 166 -10.78 -8.36 0.62
C PRO A 166 -11.95 -7.38 0.71
N ARG A 167 -13.19 -7.91 0.74
CA ARG A 167 -14.38 -7.06 0.83
C ARG A 167 -14.33 -6.17 2.08
N THR A 168 -14.49 -4.88 1.88
CA THR A 168 -14.48 -3.88 2.95
C THR A 168 -15.66 -4.09 3.90
N SER A 169 -15.38 -4.07 5.21
CA SER A 169 -16.42 -4.13 6.24
C SER A 169 -17.22 -2.81 6.31
N THR A 170 -18.43 -2.86 6.87
CA THR A 170 -19.26 -1.66 7.13
C THR A 170 -18.54 -0.58 7.94
N LYS A 171 -17.59 -0.96 8.82
CA LYS A 171 -16.74 -0.03 9.56
C LYS A 171 -15.73 0.69 8.65
N ALA A 172 -15.21 0.01 7.63
CA ALA A 172 -14.35 0.62 6.63
C ALA A 172 -15.13 1.61 5.75
N PHE A 173 -16.39 1.31 5.42
CA PHE A 173 -17.26 2.23 4.69
C PHE A 173 -17.55 3.52 5.46
N ALA A 174 -17.91 3.42 6.75
CA ALA A 174 -18.15 4.60 7.59
C ALA A 174 -16.89 5.46 7.76
N ARG A 175 -15.72 4.84 7.85
CA ARG A 175 -14.44 5.53 7.98
C ARG A 175 -14.01 6.20 6.67
N ALA A 176 -14.23 5.53 5.53
CA ALA A 176 -14.03 6.13 4.21
C ALA A 176 -14.95 7.34 4.04
N GLN A 177 -16.23 7.26 4.43
CA GLN A 177 -17.15 8.40 4.31
C GLN A 177 -16.70 9.63 5.13
N ASP A 178 -16.01 9.42 6.25
CA ASP A 178 -15.46 10.50 7.08
C ASP A 178 -14.22 11.13 6.42
N GLY A 179 -13.29 10.31 5.91
CA GLY A 179 -12.11 10.77 5.17
C GLY A 179 -12.46 11.50 3.86
N LEU A 180 -13.49 11.03 3.15
CA LEU A 180 -14.01 11.66 1.94
C LEU A 180 -14.63 13.04 2.21
N LYS A 181 -15.25 13.26 3.38
CA LYS A 181 -15.84 14.56 3.74
C LYS A 181 -14.78 15.60 4.12
N ASN A 182 -13.64 15.15 4.61
CA ASN A 182 -12.54 16.03 5.01
C ASN A 182 -11.56 16.32 3.85
N ASN A 183 -11.78 15.76 2.65
CA ASN A 183 -11.00 15.97 1.41
C ASN A 183 -9.47 15.73 1.49
N GLU A 184 -8.92 15.38 2.65
CA GLU A 184 -7.50 15.09 2.86
C GLU A 184 -7.06 13.74 2.26
N GLU A 185 -7.99 12.81 2.00
CA GLU A 185 -7.66 11.46 1.51
C GLU A 185 -7.57 11.32 -0.03
N MET A 186 -7.92 12.36 -0.80
CA MET A 186 -8.02 12.25 -2.26
C MET A 186 -6.95 12.98 -3.06
N THR A 187 -6.26 13.96 -2.50
CA THR A 187 -5.33 14.80 -3.23
C THR A 187 -4.00 14.87 -2.51
N PHE A 188 -2.91 14.84 -3.28
CA PHE A 188 -1.57 15.07 -2.77
C PHE A 188 -1.12 16.45 -3.22
N THR A 189 -0.48 17.19 -2.32
CA THR A 189 0.27 18.38 -2.71
C THR A 189 1.52 17.98 -3.49
N THR A 190 2.02 18.87 -4.36
CA THR A 190 3.26 18.64 -5.12
C THR A 190 4.41 18.24 -4.20
N ARG A 191 4.55 18.94 -3.08
CA ARG A 191 5.58 18.69 -2.06
C ARG A 191 5.47 17.30 -1.45
N GLU A 192 4.26 16.82 -1.15
CA GLU A 192 4.08 15.47 -0.63
C GLU A 192 4.53 14.41 -1.64
N ILE A 193 4.23 14.60 -2.92
CA ILE A 193 4.69 13.69 -3.98
C ILE A 193 6.21 13.74 -4.12
N ASP A 194 6.81 14.93 -4.05
CA ASP A 194 8.27 15.10 -4.14
C ASP A 194 9.00 14.30 -3.05
N LEU A 195 8.50 14.32 -1.82
CA LEU A 195 9.08 13.55 -0.71
C LEU A 195 9.05 12.03 -0.95
N LEU A 196 8.17 11.55 -1.83
CA LEU A 196 8.06 10.13 -2.21
C LEU A 196 8.96 9.76 -3.40
N LEU A 197 9.49 10.77 -4.12
CA LEU A 197 10.35 10.61 -5.28
C LEU A 197 11.84 10.77 -4.94
N PRO A 198 12.73 10.14 -5.72
CA PRO A 198 14.17 10.45 -5.69
C PRO A 198 14.40 11.94 -5.95
N ASP A 199 15.45 12.49 -5.34
CA ASP A 199 15.78 13.93 -5.40
C ASP A 199 15.80 14.48 -6.84
N THR A 200 16.30 13.71 -7.80
CA THR A 200 16.41 14.10 -9.22
C THR A 200 15.08 14.15 -9.98
N LEU A 201 14.00 13.58 -9.43
CA LEU A 201 12.66 13.56 -10.02
C LEU A 201 11.70 14.53 -9.31
N ARG A 202 12.22 15.35 -8.40
CA ARG A 202 11.43 16.37 -7.72
C ARG A 202 11.25 17.61 -8.59
N LEU A 203 10.11 18.27 -8.44
CA LEU A 203 9.90 19.60 -9.02
C LEU A 203 10.33 20.61 -7.96
N ASP A 204 11.54 21.18 -8.09
CA ASP A 204 12.08 22.16 -7.13
C ASP A 204 11.07 23.29 -6.86
N GLU A 205 11.07 23.83 -5.63
CA GLU A 205 10.18 24.93 -5.17
C GLU A 205 10.34 26.27 -5.94
N GLY A 206 11.06 26.30 -7.08
CA GLY A 206 11.46 27.48 -7.84
C GLY A 206 10.56 27.91 -9.00
N GLU A 207 9.69 27.06 -9.55
CA GLU A 207 8.87 27.40 -10.74
C GLU A 207 7.50 28.05 -10.40
N GLY A 208 7.30 28.48 -9.16
CA GLY A 208 6.09 29.21 -8.71
C GLY A 208 6.29 30.69 -8.41
N ARG A 209 7.49 31.24 -8.63
CA ARG A 209 7.82 32.66 -8.42
C ARG A 209 8.81 33.16 -9.46
N SER A 210 8.34 33.50 -10.65
CA SER A 210 8.93 34.51 -11.55
C SER A 210 7.88 34.98 -12.53
#